data_AF-A0A3A8JY50-F1
#
_entry.id   AF-A0A3A8JY50-F1
#
_cell.length_a   1.000
_cell.length_b   1.000
_cell.length_c   1.000
_cell.angle_alpha   90.00
_cell.angle_beta   90.00
_cell.angle_gamma   90.00
#
_symmetry.space_group_name_H-M   'P 1'
#
loop_
_entity.id
_entity.type
_entity.pdbx_description
1 polymer ?
#
loop_
_entity_poly.entity_id
_entity_poly.type
_entity_poly.pdbx_seq_one_letter_code
_entity_poly.pdbx_strand_id
1 'polypeptide(L)'
;MRRFLQWLPVALLSGCALDAGEGFAVLEPSVQAAYTPLPRRDAGDGYQALASDFQLRMDSGAVSLGSIDLLASSGGGGATTFDPSSPPPGYSLCHNGHCHSDDGSLVDYEDIQAELGGGGITTTTVANLPVDGELDLLAAPTVGLTCKPDCELTRTNVSSGRWSITGLRMTGSVRDGRVPARFVGVRTFRLTATTSGTEAEPLAVLKGDLDVPSDRENKPRVELGLKLALTPELFDAVDWSTAKEGLDGVVDLDAVENAAVRTALLQKVGEVSPTAEVNRGAW
;
A
#
# COMPACT_ATOMS: atom_id res chain seq x y z
N MET A 1 -43.47 -27.17 -69.55
CA MET A 1 -44.06 -26.85 -68.23
C MET A 1 -42.95 -26.41 -67.29
N ARG A 2 -43.20 -25.35 -66.50
CA ARG A 2 -42.23 -24.51 -65.77
C ARG A 2 -41.51 -25.24 -64.62
N ARG A 3 -40.21 -24.94 -64.50
CA ARG A 3 -39.31 -25.19 -63.34
C ARG A 3 -39.89 -24.57 -62.06
N PHE A 4 -39.79 -25.27 -60.94
CA PHE A 4 -39.79 -24.68 -59.60
C PHE A 4 -38.60 -25.24 -58.81
N LEU A 5 -37.51 -24.47 -58.84
CA LEU A 5 -36.34 -24.65 -58.00
C LEU A 5 -36.64 -23.91 -56.69
N GLN A 6 -36.86 -24.63 -55.59
CA GLN A 6 -37.06 -24.05 -54.27
C GLN A 6 -35.73 -23.47 -53.77
N TRP A 7 -35.64 -22.15 -53.68
CA TRP A 7 -34.54 -21.44 -53.03
C TRP A 7 -34.91 -21.26 -51.56
N LEU A 8 -34.20 -21.94 -50.66
CA LEU A 8 -34.20 -21.61 -49.23
C LEU A 8 -33.43 -20.29 -49.04
N PRO A 9 -34.01 -19.25 -48.42
CA PRO A 9 -33.24 -18.10 -47.99
C PRO A 9 -32.51 -18.48 -46.69
N VAL A 10 -31.21 -18.72 -46.79
CA VAL A 10 -30.32 -18.75 -45.62
C VAL A 10 -30.19 -17.31 -45.13
N ALA A 11 -30.96 -16.96 -44.10
CA ALA A 11 -30.80 -15.71 -43.38
C ALA A 11 -29.49 -15.78 -42.58
N LEU A 12 -28.43 -15.19 -43.14
CA LEU A 12 -27.20 -14.89 -42.43
C LEU A 12 -27.51 -13.83 -41.36
N LEU A 13 -27.78 -14.30 -40.14
CA LEU A 13 -27.76 -13.45 -38.95
C LEU A 13 -26.32 -13.02 -38.70
N SER A 14 -25.94 -11.89 -39.27
CA SER A 14 -24.74 -11.14 -38.88
C SER A 14 -24.94 -10.64 -37.44
N GLY A 15 -24.57 -11.46 -36.48
CA GLY A 15 -24.44 -11.04 -35.09
C GLY A 15 -23.30 -10.01 -35.01
N CYS A 16 -23.63 -8.78 -34.63
CA CYS A 16 -22.62 -7.82 -34.21
C CYS A 16 -21.96 -8.40 -32.94
N ALA A 17 -20.72 -8.87 -33.06
CA ALA A 17 -19.88 -9.02 -31.89
C ALA A 17 -19.64 -7.59 -31.37
N LEU A 18 -20.29 -7.23 -30.27
CA LEU A 18 -19.93 -6.04 -29.52
C LEU A 18 -18.53 -6.33 -28.96
N ASP A 19 -17.51 -5.67 -29.50
CA ASP A 19 -16.18 -5.69 -28.92
C ASP A 19 -16.27 -5.30 -27.43
N ALA A 20 -15.37 -5.86 -26.61
CA ALA A 20 -15.26 -5.44 -25.21
C ALA A 20 -15.07 -3.91 -25.19
N GLY A 21 -15.96 -3.19 -24.49
CA GLY A 21 -15.92 -1.74 -24.46
C GLY A 21 -14.54 -1.24 -24.01
N GLU A 22 -14.06 -0.15 -24.62
CA GLU A 22 -12.76 0.45 -24.31
C GLU A 22 -12.64 0.78 -22.80
N GLY A 23 -11.43 0.63 -22.25
CA GLY A 23 -11.11 1.03 -20.88
C GLY A 23 -11.40 2.52 -20.62
N PHE A 24 -11.68 2.86 -19.36
CA PHE A 24 -12.01 4.24 -18.94
C PHE A 24 -10.75 5.01 -18.52
N ALA A 25 -9.70 4.32 -18.09
CA ALA A 25 -8.39 4.89 -17.85
C ALA A 25 -7.27 3.91 -18.25
N VAL A 26 -6.11 4.43 -18.58
CA VAL A 26 -4.88 3.66 -18.87
C VAL A 26 -3.80 4.15 -17.90
N LEU A 27 -3.29 3.23 -17.09
CA LEU A 27 -2.25 3.52 -16.11
C LEU A 27 -0.86 3.48 -16.75
N GLU A 28 -0.02 4.44 -16.36
CA GLU A 28 1.42 4.45 -16.58
C GLU A 28 2.11 4.45 -15.21
N PRO A 29 2.18 3.27 -14.55
CA PRO A 29 2.66 3.19 -13.18
C PRO A 29 4.18 3.19 -13.09
N SER A 30 4.69 3.84 -12.05
CA SER A 30 6.08 3.76 -11.63
C SER A 30 6.17 3.59 -10.12
N VAL A 31 7.29 3.06 -9.64
CA VAL A 31 7.58 2.95 -8.21
C VAL A 31 8.95 3.54 -7.91
N GLN A 32 9.05 4.18 -6.74
CA GLN A 32 10.28 4.62 -6.14
C GLN A 32 10.28 4.21 -4.67
N ALA A 33 11.41 3.69 -4.19
CA ALA A 33 11.66 3.52 -2.77
C ALA A 33 12.90 4.30 -2.38
N ALA A 34 12.85 4.99 -1.24
CA ALA A 34 13.94 5.84 -0.79
C ALA A 34 14.09 5.78 0.73
N TYR A 35 15.32 5.88 1.22
CA TYR A 35 15.62 6.27 2.58
C TYR A 35 15.87 7.78 2.60
N THR A 36 15.00 8.51 3.29
CA THR A 36 15.01 9.98 3.33
C THR A 36 15.45 10.44 4.72
N PRO A 37 16.68 10.95 4.87
CA PRO A 37 17.10 11.65 6.09
C PRO A 37 16.14 12.81 6.41
N LEU A 38 15.92 13.05 7.70
CA LEU A 38 15.04 14.11 8.17
C LEU A 38 15.89 15.31 8.64
N PRO A 39 15.81 16.49 8.00
CA PRO A 39 16.65 17.64 8.36
C PRO A 39 16.58 18.01 9.85
N ARG A 40 15.41 17.87 10.47
CA ARG A 40 15.18 18.12 11.90
C ARG A 40 15.92 17.16 12.84
N ARG A 41 16.43 16.04 12.33
CA ARG A 41 17.16 15.00 13.05
C ARG A 41 18.64 14.96 12.68
N ASP A 42 19.14 15.92 11.89
CA ASP A 42 20.56 15.94 11.52
C ASP A 42 21.46 16.08 12.76
N ALA A 43 22.32 15.08 12.97
CA ALA A 43 23.31 15.03 14.04
C ALA A 43 24.75 15.21 13.52
N GLY A 44 24.90 15.64 12.27
CA GLY A 44 26.18 15.85 11.59
C GLY A 44 26.77 14.56 11.00
N ASP A 45 27.67 14.71 10.03
CA ASP A 45 28.39 13.61 9.35
C ASP A 45 27.47 12.53 8.74
N GLY A 46 26.26 12.92 8.34
CA GLY A 46 25.23 12.03 7.81
C GLY A 46 24.46 11.23 8.87
N TYR A 47 24.76 11.42 10.16
CA TYR A 47 24.01 10.80 11.24
C TYR A 47 22.66 11.48 11.47
N GLN A 48 21.68 10.67 11.82
CA GLN A 48 20.32 11.06 12.15
C GLN A 48 20.04 10.70 13.61
N ALA A 49 19.66 11.69 14.41
CA ALA A 49 19.20 11.48 15.77
C ALA A 49 17.92 10.64 15.77
N LEU A 50 17.90 9.60 16.59
CA LEU A 50 16.73 8.78 16.83
C LEU A 50 15.87 9.40 17.93
N ALA A 51 14.71 8.81 18.21
CA ALA A 51 13.89 9.20 19.36
C ALA A 51 14.58 8.94 20.72
N SER A 52 15.54 8.02 20.72
CA SER A 52 16.48 7.80 21.81
C SER A 52 17.75 8.63 21.61
N ASP A 53 18.68 8.60 22.56
CA ASP A 53 19.96 9.31 22.43
C ASP A 53 20.93 8.66 21.41
N PHE A 54 20.51 7.61 20.70
CA PHE A 54 21.29 7.04 19.62
C PHE A 54 21.21 7.89 18.36
N GLN A 55 22.25 7.81 17.55
CA GLN A 55 22.35 8.46 16.26
C GLN A 55 22.76 7.42 15.22
N LEU A 56 22.06 7.37 14.09
CA LEU A 56 22.26 6.36 13.06
C LEU A 56 22.60 6.99 11.71
N ARG A 57 23.56 6.41 10.99
CA ARG A 57 23.84 6.71 9.59
C ARG A 57 23.58 5.46 8.76
N MET A 58 22.82 5.59 7.67
CA MET A 58 22.64 4.52 6.69
C MET A 58 23.81 4.53 5.72
N ASP A 59 24.48 3.40 5.54
CA ASP A 59 25.61 3.24 4.60
C ASP A 59 25.15 2.54 3.32
N SER A 60 24.21 1.59 3.41
CA SER A 60 23.51 1.01 2.25
C SER A 60 22.10 0.56 2.63
N GLY A 61 21.19 0.55 1.66
CA GLY A 61 19.83 0.08 1.85
C GLY A 61 19.20 -0.41 0.55
N ALA A 62 18.51 -1.54 0.60
CA ALA A 62 17.74 -2.08 -0.51
C ALA A 62 16.44 -2.71 0.00
N VAL A 63 15.34 -2.53 -0.74
CA VAL A 63 14.05 -3.15 -0.46
C VAL A 63 13.61 -3.99 -1.65
N SER A 64 13.10 -5.19 -1.39
CA SER A 64 12.42 -6.02 -2.38
C SER A 64 10.92 -5.89 -2.16
N LEU A 65 10.21 -5.47 -3.20
CA LEU A 65 8.75 -5.50 -3.24
C LEU A 65 8.34 -6.72 -4.05
N GLY A 66 7.39 -7.52 -3.55
CA GLY A 66 6.84 -8.65 -4.32
C GLY A 66 5.88 -8.14 -5.39
N SER A 67 4.82 -7.47 -4.96
CA SER A 67 3.87 -6.80 -5.84
C SER A 67 3.17 -5.66 -5.13
N ILE A 68 2.54 -4.80 -5.94
CA ILE A 68 1.63 -3.76 -5.49
C ILE A 68 0.26 -4.06 -6.09
N ASP A 69 -0.72 -4.40 -5.25
CA ASP A 69 -2.09 -4.58 -5.70
C ASP A 69 -2.83 -3.25 -5.67
N LEU A 70 -3.41 -2.85 -6.79
CA LEU A 70 -4.32 -1.72 -6.87
C LEU A 70 -5.73 -2.22 -6.53
N LEU A 71 -6.32 -1.64 -5.49
CA LEU A 71 -7.58 -2.05 -4.93
C LEU A 71 -8.65 -1.00 -5.22
N ALA A 72 -9.72 -1.43 -5.88
CA ALA A 72 -10.93 -0.66 -5.96
C ALA A 72 -11.85 -1.03 -4.80
N SER A 73 -12.48 -0.03 -4.21
CA SER A 73 -13.58 -0.23 -3.28
C SER A 73 -14.89 -0.05 -4.04
N SER A 74 -15.61 -1.15 -4.27
CA SER A 74 -17.00 -1.06 -4.69
C SER A 74 -17.87 -0.92 -3.45
N GLY A 75 -18.04 0.32 -2.99
CA GLY A 75 -19.19 0.70 -2.19
C GLY A 75 -20.35 0.93 -3.15
N GLY A 76 -21.48 0.24 -2.94
CA GLY A 76 -22.71 0.57 -3.63
C GLY A 76 -22.99 2.06 -3.45
N GLY A 77 -22.88 2.82 -4.53
CA GLY A 77 -23.19 4.25 -4.55
C GLY A 77 -24.65 4.46 -4.20
N GLY A 78 -24.91 4.69 -2.93
CA GLY A 78 -26.18 5.13 -2.39
C GLY A 78 -25.94 5.57 -0.97
N ALA A 79 -25.80 6.86 -0.74
CA ALA A 79 -26.13 7.41 0.56
C ALA A 79 -27.61 7.11 0.79
N THR A 80 -27.93 5.96 1.39
CA THR A 80 -29.29 5.73 1.91
C THR A 80 -29.37 6.51 3.20
N THR A 81 -29.44 7.83 3.10
CA THR A 81 -29.97 8.64 4.20
C THR A 81 -31.38 8.15 4.41
N PHE A 82 -31.61 7.41 5.50
CA PHE A 82 -32.95 7.02 5.88
C PHE A 82 -33.68 8.23 6.48
N ASP A 83 -34.99 8.29 6.29
CA ASP A 83 -35.83 9.35 6.84
C ASP A 83 -36.13 9.03 8.32
N PRO A 84 -35.70 9.86 9.30
CA PRO A 84 -35.99 9.61 10.71
C PRO A 84 -37.49 9.62 11.05
N SER A 85 -38.31 10.27 10.23
CA SER A 85 -39.78 10.26 10.37
C SER A 85 -40.43 9.00 9.81
N SER A 86 -39.68 8.19 9.06
CA SER A 86 -40.07 6.88 8.54
C SER A 86 -38.88 5.90 8.70
N PRO A 87 -38.56 5.50 9.94
CA PRO A 87 -37.36 4.75 10.23
C PRO A 87 -37.39 3.34 9.60
N PRO A 88 -36.22 2.76 9.31
CA PRO A 88 -36.10 1.40 8.81
C PRO A 88 -36.64 0.37 9.82
N PRO A 89 -37.02 -0.84 9.35
CA PRO A 89 -37.44 -1.93 10.24
C PRO A 89 -36.39 -2.22 11.31
N GLY A 90 -36.83 -2.41 12.55
CA GLY A 90 -35.94 -2.63 13.69
C GLY A 90 -35.58 -1.37 14.48
N TYR A 91 -35.99 -0.20 13.99
CA TYR A 91 -35.72 1.10 14.64
C TYR A 91 -36.99 1.94 14.78
N SER A 92 -37.07 2.70 15.87
CA SER A 92 -38.19 3.58 16.19
C SER A 92 -37.72 4.81 16.96
N LEU A 93 -38.60 5.79 17.15
CA LEU A 93 -38.37 6.97 18.00
C LEU A 93 -37.06 7.74 17.67
N CYS A 94 -36.77 7.92 16.39
CA CYS A 94 -35.56 8.61 15.95
C CYS A 94 -35.59 10.11 16.25
N HIS A 95 -34.62 10.60 17.02
CA HIS A 95 -34.46 12.01 17.34
C HIS A 95 -33.01 12.32 17.73
N ASN A 96 -32.58 13.58 17.54
CA ASN A 96 -31.26 14.07 17.96
C ASN A 96 -30.07 13.21 17.49
N GLY A 97 -30.17 12.60 16.30
CA GLY A 97 -29.08 11.84 15.70
C GLY A 97 -29.03 10.35 16.05
N HIS A 98 -30.01 9.81 16.78
CA HIS A 98 -30.09 8.39 17.13
C HIS A 98 -31.53 7.85 17.06
N CYS A 99 -31.68 6.53 16.98
CA CYS A 99 -32.96 5.80 17.07
C CYS A 99 -32.93 4.78 18.19
N HIS A 100 -34.10 4.37 18.67
CA HIS A 100 -34.26 3.20 19.53
C HIS A 100 -34.35 1.95 18.66
N SER A 101 -33.50 0.96 18.91
CA SER A 101 -33.65 -0.38 18.32
C SER A 101 -34.73 -1.19 19.04
N ASP A 102 -35.17 -2.30 18.43
CA ASP A 102 -36.19 -3.20 18.99
C ASP A 102 -35.79 -3.85 20.33
N ASP A 103 -34.49 -3.95 20.62
CA ASP A 103 -33.96 -4.42 21.90
C ASP A 103 -33.85 -3.32 22.97
N GLY A 104 -34.23 -2.08 22.62
CA GLY A 104 -34.25 -0.91 23.48
C GLY A 104 -32.94 -0.12 23.55
N SER A 105 -31.91 -0.49 22.78
CA SER A 105 -30.65 0.27 22.70
C SER A 105 -30.82 1.58 21.92
N LEU A 106 -29.94 2.55 22.14
CA LEU A 106 -29.85 3.77 21.33
C LEU A 106 -28.75 3.57 20.29
N VAL A 107 -29.08 3.74 19.01
CA VAL A 107 -28.16 3.53 17.88
C VAL A 107 -28.08 4.81 17.06
N ASP A 108 -26.87 5.27 16.78
CA ASP A 108 -26.63 6.52 16.05
C ASP A 108 -27.01 6.38 14.57
N TYR A 109 -27.41 7.49 13.94
CA TYR A 109 -27.83 7.48 12.53
C TYR A 109 -26.72 6.98 11.60
N GLU A 110 -25.46 7.25 11.92
CA GLU A 110 -24.31 6.79 11.15
C GLU A 110 -24.20 5.26 11.16
N ASP A 111 -24.45 4.63 12.31
CA ASP A 111 -24.44 3.18 12.44
C ASP A 111 -25.63 2.55 11.72
N ILE A 112 -26.82 3.14 11.84
CA ILE A 112 -28.02 2.69 11.10
C ILE A 112 -27.80 2.83 9.59
N GLN A 113 -27.15 3.91 9.15
CA GLN A 113 -26.80 4.11 7.74
C GLN A 113 -25.74 3.12 7.27
N ALA A 114 -24.79 2.74 8.13
CA ALA A 114 -23.82 1.70 7.83
C ALA A 114 -24.49 0.31 7.73
N GLU A 115 -25.46 0.02 8.59
CA GLU A 115 -26.27 -1.21 8.56
C GLU A 115 -27.17 -1.28 7.33
N LEU A 116 -27.91 -0.21 7.03
CA LEU A 116 -28.75 -0.08 5.83
C LEU A 116 -27.94 -0.05 4.55
N GLY A 117 -26.72 0.50 4.64
CA GLY A 117 -25.75 0.55 3.57
C GLY A 117 -25.44 -0.84 3.03
N GLY A 118 -25.60 -1.90 3.84
CA GLY A 118 -25.83 -3.31 3.44
C GLY A 118 -24.84 -3.96 2.47
N GLY A 119 -23.91 -3.21 1.90
CA GLY A 119 -22.85 -3.63 1.02
C GLY A 119 -21.58 -3.51 1.82
N GLY A 120 -21.11 -4.64 2.35
CA GLY A 120 -19.73 -4.71 2.82
C GLY A 120 -18.83 -4.09 1.76
N ILE A 121 -17.87 -3.27 2.18
CA ILE A 121 -16.85 -2.73 1.27
C ILE A 121 -16.12 -3.94 0.72
N THR A 122 -16.48 -4.35 -0.48
CA THR A 122 -15.80 -5.40 -1.21
C THR A 122 -14.61 -4.72 -1.87
N THR A 123 -13.44 -4.93 -1.29
CA THR A 123 -12.19 -4.55 -1.95
C THR A 123 -11.87 -5.60 -2.99
N THR A 124 -11.74 -5.15 -4.24
CA THR A 124 -11.37 -6.02 -5.36
C THR A 124 -10.05 -5.52 -5.93
N THR A 125 -9.10 -6.44 -6.13
CA THR A 125 -7.88 -6.13 -6.87
C THR A 125 -8.24 -5.91 -8.33
N VAL A 126 -7.98 -4.72 -8.84
CA VAL A 126 -8.25 -4.35 -10.25
C VAL A 126 -7.02 -4.46 -11.12
N ALA A 127 -5.83 -4.31 -10.53
CA ALA A 127 -4.57 -4.53 -11.20
C ALA A 127 -3.51 -4.97 -10.18
N ASN A 128 -2.63 -5.88 -10.59
CA ASN A 128 -1.42 -6.25 -9.85
C ASN A 128 -0.21 -5.68 -10.57
N LEU A 129 0.67 -5.01 -9.84
CA LEU A 129 1.92 -4.44 -10.35
C LEU A 129 3.08 -5.25 -9.76
N PRO A 130 3.57 -6.30 -10.43
CA PRO A 130 4.78 -6.99 -9.99
C PRO A 130 5.96 -6.01 -10.01
N VAL A 131 6.81 -6.10 -8.98
CA VAL A 131 8.04 -5.30 -8.91
C VAL A 131 9.21 -6.26 -9.04
N ASP A 132 9.96 -6.13 -10.13
CA ASP A 132 11.10 -6.99 -10.39
C ASP A 132 12.37 -6.43 -9.75
N GLY A 133 13.05 -7.26 -8.97
CA GLY A 133 14.35 -6.94 -8.38
C GLY A 133 14.27 -6.11 -7.09
N GLU A 134 15.42 -5.53 -6.72
CA GLU A 134 15.58 -4.75 -5.51
C GLU A 134 15.68 -3.25 -5.84
N LEU A 135 15.00 -2.43 -5.05
CA LEU A 135 15.07 -0.97 -5.15
C LEU A 135 16.14 -0.47 -4.17
N ASP A 136 17.14 0.23 -4.69
CA ASP A 136 18.19 0.88 -3.87
C ASP A 136 17.61 2.10 -3.16
N LEU A 137 17.61 2.07 -1.83
CA LEU A 137 17.03 3.11 -0.98
C LEU A 137 17.84 4.40 -0.97
N LEU A 138 19.14 4.36 -1.27
CA LEU A 138 20.00 5.56 -1.26
C LEU A 138 20.09 6.20 -2.65
N ALA A 139 20.08 5.40 -3.72
CA ALA A 139 20.00 5.92 -5.08
C ALA A 139 18.57 6.36 -5.46
N ALA A 140 17.55 5.76 -4.82
CA ALA A 140 16.13 6.04 -5.02
C ALA A 140 15.69 6.07 -6.50
N PRO A 141 15.96 5.00 -7.28
CA PRO A 141 15.57 4.98 -8.68
C PRO A 141 14.05 4.96 -8.83
N THR A 142 13.55 5.66 -9.84
CA THR A 142 12.16 5.50 -10.31
C THR A 142 12.13 4.41 -11.38
N VAL A 143 11.34 3.36 -11.15
CA VAL A 143 11.22 2.20 -12.04
C VAL A 143 9.81 2.13 -12.58
N GLY A 144 9.66 2.03 -13.91
CA GLY A 144 8.37 1.83 -14.56
C GLY A 144 7.85 0.41 -14.30
N LEU A 145 6.54 0.27 -14.09
CA LEU A 145 5.89 -0.99 -13.80
C LEU A 145 4.94 -1.41 -14.93
N THR A 146 4.71 -2.72 -15.03
CA THR A 146 3.65 -3.28 -15.88
C THR A 146 2.48 -3.72 -15.01
N CYS A 147 1.26 -3.65 -15.53
CA CYS A 147 0.09 -4.15 -14.85
C CYS A 147 -0.28 -5.56 -15.33
N LYS A 148 -0.86 -6.34 -14.42
CA LYS A 148 -1.52 -7.61 -14.71
C LYS A 148 -2.99 -7.53 -14.28
N PRO A 149 -3.96 -7.96 -15.11
CA PRO A 149 -3.77 -8.52 -16.46
C PRO A 149 -3.32 -7.48 -17.51
N ASP A 150 -3.74 -6.22 -17.37
CA ASP A 150 -3.34 -5.09 -18.20
C ASP A 150 -3.47 -3.78 -17.40
N CYS A 151 -3.03 -2.65 -17.99
CA CYS A 151 -3.11 -1.32 -17.37
C CYS A 151 -4.39 -0.55 -17.74
N GLU A 152 -5.33 -1.18 -18.46
CA GLU A 152 -6.60 -0.56 -18.81
C GLU A 152 -7.61 -0.80 -17.70
N LEU A 153 -7.97 0.27 -17.00
CA LEU A 153 -8.96 0.19 -15.95
C LEU A 153 -10.37 0.23 -16.53
N THR A 154 -11.20 -0.70 -16.07
CA THR A 154 -12.66 -0.61 -16.24
C THR A 154 -13.22 0.57 -15.43
N ARG A 155 -14.52 0.86 -15.58
CA ARG A 155 -15.17 1.93 -14.83
C ARG A 155 -15.16 1.61 -13.33
N THR A 156 -14.29 2.28 -12.57
CA THR A 156 -14.07 2.03 -11.14
C THR A 156 -13.36 3.21 -10.47
N ASN A 157 -13.24 3.20 -9.15
CA ASN A 157 -12.33 4.09 -8.43
C ASN A 157 -11.31 3.23 -7.67
N VAL A 158 -10.02 3.40 -8.01
CA VAL A 158 -8.93 2.79 -7.24
C VAL A 158 -8.65 3.68 -6.03
N SER A 159 -9.00 3.16 -4.85
CA SER A 159 -8.99 3.91 -3.60
C SER A 159 -7.81 3.57 -2.69
N SER A 160 -7.11 2.46 -2.95
CA SER A 160 -5.94 2.08 -2.16
C SER A 160 -5.00 1.15 -2.91
N GLY A 161 -3.73 1.14 -2.51
CA GLY A 161 -2.78 0.13 -2.90
C GLY A 161 -2.42 -0.78 -1.73
N ARG A 162 -1.92 -1.97 -2.04
CA ARG A 162 -1.33 -2.91 -1.08
C ARG A 162 0.04 -3.34 -1.55
N TRP A 163 1.08 -3.01 -0.80
CA TRP A 163 2.48 -3.33 -1.11
C TRP A 163 2.94 -4.50 -0.26
N SER A 164 3.49 -5.54 -0.90
CA SER A 164 4.12 -6.64 -0.19
C SER A 164 5.63 -6.44 -0.14
N ILE A 165 6.19 -6.20 1.05
CA ILE A 165 7.64 -6.16 1.25
C ILE A 165 8.12 -7.61 1.44
N THR A 166 8.97 -8.08 0.56
CA THR A 166 9.52 -9.45 0.58
C THR A 166 10.98 -9.49 0.98
N GLY A 167 11.67 -8.35 0.95
CA GLY A 167 13.08 -8.26 1.31
C GLY A 167 13.45 -6.88 1.83
N LEU A 168 14.37 -6.84 2.79
CA LEU A 168 14.98 -5.64 3.31
C LEU A 168 16.42 -5.93 3.68
N ARG A 169 17.36 -5.23 3.02
CA ARG A 169 18.79 -5.29 3.30
C ARG A 169 19.28 -3.91 3.69
N MET A 170 19.94 -3.79 4.82
CA MET A 170 20.44 -2.51 5.31
C MET A 170 21.81 -2.70 5.97
N THR A 171 22.70 -1.75 5.75
CA THR A 171 23.93 -1.61 6.55
C THR A 171 24.09 -0.17 6.97
N GLY A 172 24.75 0.03 8.10
CA GLY A 172 24.97 1.36 8.61
C GLY A 172 25.80 1.37 9.86
N SER A 173 25.82 2.54 10.49
CA SER A 173 26.61 2.83 11.67
C SER A 173 25.74 3.51 12.73
N VAL A 174 25.92 3.15 14.00
CA VAL A 174 25.23 3.75 15.14
C VAL A 174 26.24 4.21 16.20
N ARG A 175 25.98 5.38 16.78
CA ARG A 175 26.72 5.91 17.94
C ARG A 175 25.76 6.36 19.03
N ASP A 176 26.21 6.37 20.27
CA ASP A 176 25.44 6.90 21.40
C ASP A 176 25.82 8.37 21.65
N GLY A 177 24.84 9.26 21.56
CA GLY A 177 25.00 10.70 21.80
C GLY A 177 25.05 11.08 23.28
N ARG A 178 24.83 10.13 24.21
CA ARG A 178 24.91 10.39 25.66
C ARG A 178 26.32 10.65 26.14
N VAL A 179 26.41 11.37 27.27
CA VAL A 179 27.64 11.53 28.07
C VAL A 179 27.36 11.11 29.53
N PRO A 180 27.94 9.99 30.04
CA PRO A 180 28.76 9.02 29.31
C PRO A 180 27.92 8.16 28.35
N ALA A 181 28.54 7.74 27.24
CA ALA A 181 27.93 6.83 26.29
C ALA A 181 27.78 5.42 26.89
N ARG A 182 26.69 4.72 26.53
CA ARG A 182 26.40 3.34 26.96
C ARG A 182 27.32 2.31 26.31
N PHE A 183 27.86 2.61 25.12
CA PHE A 183 28.94 1.88 24.48
C PHE A 183 29.95 2.86 23.89
N VAL A 184 31.20 2.41 23.73
CA VAL A 184 32.30 3.25 23.24
C VAL A 184 32.29 3.28 21.72
N GLY A 185 32.41 4.48 21.14
CA GLY A 185 32.65 4.66 19.70
C GLY A 185 31.42 4.43 18.82
N VAL A 186 31.66 3.80 17.67
CA VAL A 186 30.66 3.54 16.62
C VAL A 186 30.53 2.04 16.43
N ARG A 187 29.29 1.57 16.35
CA ARG A 187 28.97 0.18 15.98
C ARG A 187 28.47 0.14 14.55
N THR A 188 28.96 -0.82 13.78
CA THR A 188 28.38 -1.10 12.46
C THR A 188 27.27 -2.12 12.61
N PHE A 189 26.23 -2.05 11.77
CA PHE A 189 25.15 -3.03 11.77
C PHE A 189 24.87 -3.56 10.36
N ARG A 190 24.29 -4.76 10.30
CA ARG A 190 23.72 -5.32 9.08
C ARG A 190 22.37 -5.97 9.36
N LEU A 191 21.46 -5.90 8.39
CA LEU A 191 20.20 -6.63 8.31
C LEU A 191 20.06 -7.21 6.91
N THR A 192 19.65 -8.47 6.82
CA THR A 192 19.29 -9.22 5.62
C THR A 192 18.01 -10.01 5.88
N ALA A 193 16.88 -9.31 5.95
CA ALA A 193 15.57 -9.94 6.05
C ALA A 193 15.06 -10.26 4.64
N THR A 194 14.76 -11.53 4.35
CA THR A 194 14.16 -11.94 3.08
C THR A 194 13.13 -13.04 3.31
N THR A 195 12.09 -13.05 2.49
CA THR A 195 11.12 -14.13 2.41
C THR A 195 11.24 -14.76 1.03
N SER A 196 11.18 -16.10 0.97
CA SER A 196 11.43 -16.84 -0.27
C SER A 196 10.40 -17.94 -0.45
N GLY A 197 9.88 -18.07 -1.67
CA GLY A 197 8.86 -19.06 -2.03
C GLY A 197 7.52 -18.42 -2.39
N THR A 198 6.71 -19.13 -3.17
CA THR A 198 5.41 -18.64 -3.68
C THR A 198 4.33 -18.50 -2.61
N GLU A 199 4.50 -19.17 -1.47
CA GLU A 199 3.58 -19.13 -0.32
C GLU A 199 4.17 -18.43 0.91
N ALA A 200 5.38 -17.85 0.77
CA ALA A 200 6.02 -17.20 1.89
C ALA A 200 5.26 -15.93 2.28
N GLU A 201 4.95 -15.78 3.57
CA GLU A 201 4.39 -14.53 4.08
C GLU A 201 5.39 -13.39 3.83
N PRO A 202 4.93 -12.22 3.35
CA PRO A 202 5.80 -11.06 3.20
C PRO A 202 6.29 -10.57 4.58
N LEU A 203 7.45 -9.91 4.60
CA LEU A 203 7.98 -9.26 5.82
C LEU A 203 7.01 -8.23 6.39
N ALA A 204 6.32 -7.52 5.49
CA ALA A 204 5.28 -6.57 5.84
C ALA A 204 4.31 -6.40 4.67
N VAL A 205 3.05 -6.08 4.98
CA VAL A 205 2.05 -5.66 4.02
C VAL A 205 1.68 -4.21 4.34
N LEU A 206 1.99 -3.30 3.44
CA LEU A 206 1.71 -1.88 3.63
C LEU A 206 0.46 -1.49 2.86
N LYS A 207 -0.31 -0.55 3.41
CA LYS A 207 -1.47 0.05 2.75
C LYS A 207 -1.21 1.54 2.56
N GLY A 208 -1.51 2.02 1.38
CA GLY A 208 -1.44 3.44 1.01
C GLY A 208 -2.73 3.83 0.30
N ASP A 209 -3.17 5.06 0.53
CA ASP A 209 -4.36 5.59 -0.10
C ASP A 209 -4.06 5.97 -1.56
N LEU A 210 -5.05 5.77 -2.42
CA LEU A 210 -5.02 6.16 -3.84
C LEU A 210 -6.31 6.91 -4.16
N ASP A 211 -6.25 7.79 -5.16
CA ASP A 211 -7.45 8.39 -5.75
C ASP A 211 -7.28 8.39 -7.26
N VAL A 212 -7.68 7.27 -7.88
CA VAL A 212 -7.68 7.13 -9.34
C VAL A 212 -9.09 6.84 -9.82
N PRO A 213 -9.91 7.88 -10.09
CA PRO A 213 -11.17 7.70 -10.78
C PRO A 213 -10.94 7.25 -12.22
N SER A 214 -11.52 6.12 -12.58
CA SER A 214 -11.59 5.57 -13.93
C SER A 214 -13.04 5.75 -14.42
N ASP A 215 -13.31 6.90 -15.02
CA ASP A 215 -14.63 7.30 -15.53
C ASP A 215 -14.49 8.14 -16.81
N ARG A 216 -15.61 8.59 -17.38
CA ARG A 216 -15.63 9.41 -18.61
C ARG A 216 -15.45 10.90 -18.35
N GLU A 217 -15.52 11.32 -17.10
CA GLU A 217 -15.45 12.73 -16.71
C GLU A 217 -13.99 13.17 -16.59
N ASN A 218 -13.10 12.20 -16.34
CA ASN A 218 -11.69 12.41 -16.25
C ASN A 218 -10.92 11.97 -17.51
N LYS A 219 -9.71 12.50 -17.69
CA LYS A 219 -8.83 12.10 -18.79
C LYS A 219 -8.36 10.65 -18.61
N PRO A 220 -8.26 9.88 -19.72
CA PRO A 220 -8.01 8.44 -19.63
C PRO A 220 -6.57 8.10 -19.24
N ARG A 221 -5.55 8.83 -19.70
CA ARG A 221 -4.16 8.54 -19.31
C ARG A 221 -3.85 9.05 -17.91
N VAL A 222 -3.34 8.15 -17.06
CA VAL A 222 -2.99 8.42 -15.67
C VAL A 222 -1.54 7.99 -15.42
N GLU A 223 -0.67 8.96 -15.18
CA GLU A 223 0.66 8.70 -14.63
C GLU A 223 0.51 8.44 -13.12
N LEU A 224 0.92 7.25 -12.67
CA LEU A 224 0.78 6.81 -11.29
C LEU A 224 2.17 6.61 -10.67
N GLY A 225 2.63 7.58 -9.88
CA GLY A 225 3.91 7.51 -9.16
C GLY A 225 3.74 6.96 -7.75
N LEU A 226 4.12 5.72 -7.50
CA LEU A 226 4.02 5.05 -6.20
C LEU A 226 5.31 5.24 -5.42
N LYS A 227 5.23 5.68 -4.16
CA LYS A 227 6.41 6.04 -3.36
C LYS A 227 6.41 5.31 -2.02
N LEU A 228 7.54 4.67 -1.71
CA LEU A 228 7.84 4.13 -0.39
C LEU A 228 8.98 4.93 0.24
N ALA A 229 8.66 5.76 1.22
CA ALA A 229 9.65 6.55 1.95
C ALA A 229 9.97 5.90 3.30
N LEU A 230 11.18 5.40 3.44
CA LEU A 230 11.75 4.95 4.70
C LEU A 230 12.51 6.13 5.32
N THR A 231 12.45 6.27 6.65
CA THR A 231 13.08 7.38 7.36
C THR A 231 13.87 6.85 8.56
N PRO A 232 14.70 7.69 9.24
CA PRO A 232 15.37 7.28 10.48
C PRO A 232 14.40 6.82 11.58
N GLU A 233 13.13 7.18 11.49
CA GLU A 233 12.09 6.84 12.47
C GLU A 233 11.86 5.33 12.58
N LEU A 234 12.22 4.57 11.54
CA LEU A 234 12.24 3.09 11.58
C LEU A 234 13.08 2.54 12.74
N PHE A 235 14.09 3.28 13.16
CA PHE A 235 15.03 2.85 14.20
C PHE A 235 14.70 3.43 15.59
N ASP A 236 13.64 4.21 15.72
CA ASP A 236 13.29 4.90 16.98
C ASP A 236 12.98 3.94 18.12
N ALA A 237 12.43 2.77 17.81
CA ALA A 237 12.09 1.73 18.78
C ALA A 237 13.29 0.81 19.14
N VAL A 238 14.44 0.99 18.49
CA VAL A 238 15.60 0.10 18.67
C VAL A 238 16.47 0.56 19.84
N ASP A 239 16.67 -0.31 20.83
CA ASP A 239 17.66 -0.12 21.87
C ASP A 239 19.03 -0.74 21.49
N TRP A 240 19.85 0.07 20.84
CA TRP A 240 21.20 -0.29 20.40
C TRP A 240 22.19 -0.60 21.54
N SER A 241 21.86 -0.30 22.80
CA SER A 241 22.74 -0.68 23.92
C SER A 241 22.64 -2.17 24.26
N THR A 242 21.52 -2.80 23.92
CA THR A 242 21.29 -4.23 24.15
C THR A 242 21.83 -5.10 23.00
N ALA A 243 21.94 -4.52 21.80
CA ALA A 243 22.43 -5.19 20.61
C ALA A 243 23.86 -5.71 20.79
N LYS A 244 24.10 -6.94 20.34
CA LYS A 244 25.36 -7.67 20.47
C LYS A 244 26.11 -7.65 19.15
N GLU A 245 27.40 -7.32 19.23
CA GLU A 245 28.34 -7.48 18.12
C GLU A 245 28.71 -8.96 17.96
N GLY A 246 28.82 -9.40 16.72
CA GLY A 246 29.42 -10.68 16.38
C GLY A 246 30.94 -10.65 16.52
N LEU A 247 31.57 -11.79 16.20
CA LEU A 247 33.04 -11.93 16.22
C LEU A 247 33.74 -11.04 15.19
N ASP A 248 33.02 -10.58 14.17
CA ASP A 248 33.47 -9.64 13.14
C ASP A 248 33.34 -8.17 13.56
N GLY A 249 32.86 -7.90 14.78
CA GLY A 249 32.62 -6.54 15.28
C GLY A 249 31.40 -5.86 14.68
N VAL A 250 30.55 -6.60 13.95
CA VAL A 250 29.31 -6.10 13.35
C VAL A 250 28.11 -6.53 14.20
N VAL A 251 27.17 -5.62 14.44
CA VAL A 251 25.86 -5.96 14.98
C VAL A 251 25.02 -6.60 13.87
N ASP A 252 25.03 -7.92 13.82
CA ASP A 252 24.21 -8.68 12.88
C ASP A 252 22.78 -8.81 13.42
N LEU A 253 21.83 -8.10 12.81
CA LEU A 253 20.44 -8.12 13.25
C LEU A 253 19.74 -9.45 12.95
N ASP A 254 20.27 -10.29 12.06
CA ASP A 254 19.71 -11.62 11.81
C ASP A 254 20.23 -12.68 12.79
N ALA A 255 21.23 -12.34 13.62
CA ALA A 255 21.69 -13.21 14.69
C ALA A 255 20.61 -13.38 15.77
N VAL A 256 20.53 -14.58 16.35
CA VAL A 256 19.51 -14.95 17.35
C VAL A 256 19.56 -14.04 18.57
N GLU A 257 20.75 -13.61 18.96
CA GLU A 257 21.00 -12.69 20.08
C GLU A 257 20.38 -11.30 19.87
N ASN A 258 20.15 -10.91 18.61
CA ASN A 258 19.58 -9.62 18.22
C ASN A 258 18.12 -9.74 17.73
N ALA A 259 17.47 -10.89 17.93
CA ALA A 259 16.11 -11.14 17.45
C ALA A 259 15.08 -10.09 17.93
N ALA A 260 15.20 -9.61 19.17
CA ALA A 260 14.32 -8.56 19.69
C ALA A 260 14.46 -7.23 18.93
N VAL A 261 15.70 -6.85 18.59
CA VAL A 261 15.99 -5.65 17.79
C VAL A 261 15.43 -5.80 16.39
N ARG A 262 15.65 -6.95 15.76
CA ARG A 262 15.11 -7.27 14.43
C ARG A 262 13.60 -7.18 14.40
N THR A 263 12.92 -7.76 15.39
CA THR A 263 11.46 -7.72 15.50
C THR A 263 10.95 -6.28 15.64
N ALA A 264 11.55 -5.46 16.50
CA ALA A 264 11.14 -4.06 16.67
C ALA A 264 11.29 -3.26 15.37
N LEU A 265 12.38 -3.49 14.62
CA LEU A 265 12.63 -2.85 13.33
C LEU A 265 11.62 -3.29 12.26
N LEU A 266 11.37 -4.60 12.12
CA LEU A 266 10.41 -5.12 11.14
C LEU A 266 8.96 -4.70 11.46
N GLN A 267 8.62 -4.56 12.75
CA GLN A 267 7.34 -3.99 13.15
C GLN A 267 7.22 -2.54 12.66
N LYS A 268 8.26 -1.71 12.82
CA LYS A 268 8.26 -0.33 12.30
C LYS A 268 8.18 -0.25 10.79
N VAL A 269 8.77 -1.21 10.07
CA VAL A 269 8.59 -1.32 8.61
C VAL A 269 7.12 -1.52 8.25
N GLY A 270 6.39 -2.37 9.00
CA GLY A 270 4.95 -2.60 8.82
C GLY A 270 4.04 -1.41 9.14
N GLU A 271 4.57 -0.39 9.82
CA GLU A 271 3.85 0.85 10.15
C GLU A 271 4.09 1.97 9.11
N VAL A 272 4.92 1.74 8.09
CA VAL A 272 5.16 2.72 7.02
C VAL A 272 3.95 2.83 6.11
N SER A 273 3.55 4.07 5.81
CA SER A 273 2.50 4.37 4.84
C SER A 273 3.10 4.81 3.50
N PRO A 274 3.00 3.99 2.43
CA PRO A 274 3.32 4.41 1.08
C PRO A 274 2.41 5.55 0.64
N THR A 275 2.90 6.38 -0.28
CA THR A 275 2.14 7.46 -0.90
C THR A 275 2.06 7.27 -2.40
N ALA A 276 1.17 8.02 -3.05
CA ALA A 276 1.08 8.04 -4.48
C ALA A 276 0.90 9.46 -5.01
N GLU A 277 1.44 9.69 -6.20
CA GLU A 277 1.23 10.88 -7.01
C GLU A 277 0.44 10.46 -8.24
N VAL A 278 -0.68 11.14 -8.49
CA VAL A 278 -1.57 10.87 -9.61
C VAL A 278 -1.58 12.10 -10.50
N ASN A 279 -0.97 11.99 -11.68
CA ASN A 279 -0.98 13.06 -12.68
C ASN A 279 -1.79 12.61 -13.90
N ARG A 280 -2.63 13.49 -14.42
CA ARG A 280 -3.42 13.23 -15.62
C ARG A 280 -2.84 14.01 -16.79
N GLY A 281 -2.34 13.28 -17.79
CA GLY A 281 -1.69 13.87 -18.97
C GLY A 281 -2.63 14.77 -19.79
N ALA A 282 -2.07 15.62 -20.64
CA ALA A 282 -2.79 16.16 -21.79
C ALA A 282 -2.63 15.19 -22.96
N TRP A 283 -3.62 15.18 -23.86
CA TRP A 283 -3.52 14.45 -25.13
C TRP A 283 -2.38 14.98 -25.99
#